data_AF-A0A7K5C267-F1
#
_entry.id   AF-A0A7K5C267-F1
#
_cell.length_a   1.000
_cell.length_b   1.000
_cell.length_c   1.000
_cell.angle_alpha   90.00
_cell.angle_beta   90.00
_cell.angle_gamma   90.00
#
_symmetry.space_group_name_H-M   'P 1'
#
loop_
_entity.id
_entity.type
_entity.pdbx_description
1 polymer ?
#
loop_
_entity_poly.entity_id
_entity_poly.type
_entity_poly.pdbx_seq_one_letter_code
_entity_poly.pdbx_strand_id
1 'polypeptide(L)'
;KRAVTRIGKNGYPDSIYINAAKIFQGIRTEKSTGRILLRYGDTSESPVVAFKDEHSRRVSYELAFNALKYQDLLEEMLLDSKVYPCYSIPDELTSLLVVMLYDLQDRKFEKRKVFAEEELVAEVQEIGHYLYRYKTKLAAALARCRIKYDALSIEYFVPESISKREQRTSALPVCFWINTFKISLEDVIRDLEMNGFTKVESVSDFDHYTYAVDQHCHDVLVFPSSLREELLNLDLFADCKLLLQ
;
A
#
# COMPACT_ATOMS: atom_id res chain seq x y z
N LYS A 1 6.14 -13.85 -22.11
CA LYS A 1 6.75 -13.42 -20.83
C LYS A 1 6.88 -11.90 -20.83
N ARG A 2 5.83 -11.18 -20.43
CA ARG A 2 5.86 -9.72 -20.32
C ARG A 2 6.28 -9.39 -18.90
N ALA A 3 7.42 -8.71 -18.74
CA ALA A 3 7.85 -8.20 -17.45
C ALA A 3 6.79 -7.22 -16.96
N VAL A 4 6.33 -7.40 -15.72
CA VAL A 4 5.60 -6.36 -14.99
C VAL A 4 6.59 -5.24 -14.78
N THR A 5 6.58 -4.27 -15.69
CA THR A 5 7.34 -3.03 -15.54
C THR A 5 6.70 -2.30 -14.37
N ARG A 6 7.22 -2.49 -13.15
CA ARG A 6 6.95 -1.59 -12.01
C ARG A 6 7.25 -0.18 -12.52
N ILE A 7 6.20 0.57 -12.84
CA ILE A 7 6.28 2.01 -13.12
C ILE A 7 7.04 2.59 -11.92
N GLY A 8 8.21 3.18 -12.16
CA GLY A 8 9.02 3.74 -11.09
C GLY A 8 8.17 4.76 -10.33
N LYS A 9 7.88 4.49 -9.06
CA LYS A 9 7.16 5.45 -8.22
C LYS A 9 8.00 6.72 -8.16
N ASN A 10 7.44 7.87 -8.52
CA ASN A 10 8.18 9.14 -8.54
C ASN A 10 8.31 9.79 -7.14
N GLY A 11 7.87 9.09 -6.10
CA GLY A 11 7.66 9.63 -4.75
C GLY A 11 6.22 10.12 -4.58
N TYR A 12 5.92 10.65 -3.40
CA TYR A 12 4.61 11.18 -3.05
C TYR A 12 4.72 12.67 -2.68
N PRO A 13 3.62 13.44 -2.77
CA PRO A 13 3.57 14.79 -2.23
C PRO A 13 3.83 14.82 -0.72
N ASP A 14 4.39 15.92 -0.19
CA ASP A 14 4.71 16.09 1.24
C ASP A 14 3.52 15.84 2.17
N SER A 15 2.32 16.29 1.78
CA SER A 15 1.09 16.07 2.55
C SER A 15 0.77 14.57 2.72
N ILE A 16 1.08 13.74 1.74
CA ILE A 16 0.89 12.28 1.81
C ILE A 16 1.89 11.65 2.79
N TYR A 17 3.15 12.07 2.79
CA TYR A 17 4.13 11.57 3.76
C TYR A 17 3.75 11.95 5.19
N ILE A 18 3.31 13.19 5.42
CA ILE A 18 2.85 13.64 6.74
C ILE A 18 1.63 12.83 7.21
N ASN A 19 0.63 12.67 6.34
CA ASN A 19 -0.56 11.92 6.68
C ASN A 19 -0.25 10.43 6.93
N ALA A 20 0.59 9.82 6.09
CA ALA A 20 1.02 8.44 6.27
C ALA A 20 1.84 8.25 7.56
N ALA A 21 2.72 9.18 7.91
CA ALA A 21 3.49 9.15 9.15
C ALA A 21 2.59 9.23 10.39
N LYS A 22 1.57 10.11 10.36
CA LYS A 22 0.56 10.22 11.41
C LYS A 22 -0.26 8.93 11.57
N ILE A 23 -0.71 8.35 10.46
CA ILE A 23 -1.43 7.06 10.46
C ILE A 23 -0.54 5.96 11.03
N PHE A 24 0.69 5.84 10.53
CA PHE A 24 1.68 4.85 10.98
C PHE A 24 1.95 4.97 12.49
N GLN A 25 2.17 6.19 13.00
CA GLN A 25 2.40 6.43 14.42
C GLN A 25 1.26 5.90 15.30
N GLY A 26 0.01 6.04 14.85
CA GLY A 26 -1.17 5.59 15.60
C GLY A 26 -1.41 4.08 15.59
N ILE A 27 -0.82 3.34 14.65
CA ILE A 27 -1.07 1.90 14.46
C ILE A 27 0.19 1.02 14.61
N ARG A 28 1.36 1.63 14.78
CA ARG A 28 2.63 0.92 14.91
C ARG A 28 2.60 -0.04 16.09
N THR A 29 3.31 -1.16 15.95
CA THR A 29 3.45 -2.09 17.06
C THR A 29 4.52 -1.57 18.02
N GLU A 30 4.13 -1.26 19.26
CA GLU A 30 5.10 -0.96 20.32
C GLU A 30 5.84 -2.25 20.73
N LYS A 31 7.16 -2.20 20.72
CA LYS A 31 7.99 -3.34 21.13
C LYS A 31 8.34 -3.21 22.61
N SER A 32 8.34 -4.34 23.31
CA SER A 32 8.84 -4.40 24.69
C SER A 32 10.35 -4.10 24.75
N THR A 33 10.77 -3.56 25.88
CA THR A 33 12.07 -2.89 26.18
C THR A 33 13.35 -3.70 25.91
N GLY A 34 13.26 -4.94 25.40
CA GLY A 34 14.39 -5.87 25.26
C GLY A 34 15.09 -5.91 23.89
N ARG A 35 14.61 -5.20 22.86
CA ARG A 35 15.29 -5.08 21.55
C ARG A 35 15.68 -3.61 21.35
N ILE A 36 16.86 -3.35 20.76
CA ILE A 36 17.31 -1.99 20.43
C ILE A 36 16.21 -1.32 19.62
N LEU A 37 15.50 -0.37 20.24
CA LEU A 37 14.26 0.18 19.73
C LEU A 37 14.55 1.56 19.15
N LEU A 38 14.05 1.81 17.93
CA LEU A 38 13.94 3.18 17.46
C LEU A 38 13.06 3.96 18.42
N ARG A 39 13.52 5.14 18.83
CA ARG A 39 12.73 6.02 19.69
C ARG A 39 11.72 6.75 18.83
N TYR A 40 10.44 6.51 19.10
CA TYR A 40 9.33 7.22 18.47
C TYR A 40 8.80 8.23 19.48
N GLY A 41 8.37 9.40 19.00
CA GLY A 41 7.68 10.39 19.81
C GLY A 41 6.36 9.87 20.40
N ASP A 42 5.88 10.57 21.42
CA ASP A 42 4.68 10.22 22.17
C ASP A 42 3.42 10.26 21.28
N THR A 43 2.50 9.32 21.53
CA THR A 43 1.23 9.17 20.80
C THR A 43 0.08 9.99 21.40
N SER A 44 0.37 11.00 22.22
CA SER A 44 -0.64 11.64 23.10
C SER A 44 -1.75 12.37 22.36
N GLU A 45 -1.58 12.68 21.08
CA GLU A 45 -2.62 13.29 20.25
C GLU A 45 -3.10 12.31 19.19
N SER A 46 -4.42 12.04 19.16
CA SER A 46 -5.01 11.34 18.03
C SER A 46 -4.75 12.18 16.78
N PRO A 47 -4.13 11.63 15.72
CA PRO A 47 -3.79 12.44 14.58
C PRO A 47 -5.07 12.91 13.89
N VAL A 48 -5.38 14.20 13.98
CA VAL A 48 -6.34 14.82 13.07
C VAL A 48 -5.66 14.81 11.70
N VAL A 49 -6.01 13.82 10.88
CA VAL A 49 -5.50 13.70 9.51
C VAL A 49 -6.43 14.47 8.59
N ALA A 50 -5.93 15.61 8.10
CA ALA A 50 -6.65 16.38 7.09
C ALA A 50 -6.26 15.85 5.69
N PHE A 51 -7.25 15.32 4.97
CA PHE A 51 -7.08 14.87 3.60
C PHE A 51 -7.63 15.92 2.64
N LYS A 52 -6.88 16.20 1.57
CA LYS A 52 -7.32 17.10 0.51
C LYS A 52 -8.50 16.52 -0.27
N ASP A 53 -8.45 15.22 -0.54
CA ASP A 53 -9.41 14.49 -1.35
C ASP A 53 -9.35 12.98 -1.03
N GLU A 54 -10.31 12.20 -1.52
CA GLU A 54 -10.40 10.75 -1.28
C GLU A 54 -9.23 9.96 -1.88
N HIS A 55 -8.65 10.40 -2.99
CA HIS A 55 -7.46 9.75 -3.54
C HIS A 55 -6.25 9.99 -2.62
N SER A 56 -6.02 11.23 -2.18
CA SER A 56 -5.00 11.57 -1.18
C SER A 56 -5.16 10.76 0.11
N ARG A 57 -6.41 10.52 0.54
CA ARG A 57 -6.71 9.65 1.67
C ARG A 57 -6.27 8.20 1.42
N ARG A 58 -6.73 7.60 0.32
CA ARG A 58 -6.39 6.20 -0.02
C ARG A 58 -4.88 5.98 -0.09
N VAL A 59 -4.17 6.87 -0.80
CA VAL A 59 -2.71 6.76 -0.98
C VAL A 59 -1.96 6.95 0.34
N SER A 60 -2.42 7.83 1.23
CA SER A 60 -1.82 8.00 2.56
C SER A 60 -1.95 6.74 3.43
N TYR A 61 -3.13 6.12 3.43
CA TYR A 61 -3.35 4.85 4.13
C TYR A 61 -2.51 3.72 3.51
N GLU A 62 -2.49 3.61 2.18
CA GLU A 62 -1.70 2.60 1.49
C GLU A 62 -0.23 2.71 1.85
N LEU A 63 0.33 3.92 1.82
CA LEU A 63 1.73 4.16 2.17
C LEU A 63 2.02 3.81 3.64
N ALA A 64 1.14 4.20 4.56
CA ALA A 64 1.29 3.89 5.99
C ALA A 64 1.24 2.38 6.27
N PHE A 65 0.25 1.67 5.71
CA PHE A 65 0.11 0.23 5.90
C PHE A 65 1.23 -0.55 5.24
N ASN A 66 1.69 -0.11 4.07
CA ASN A 66 2.86 -0.70 3.43
C ASN A 66 4.11 -0.53 4.29
N ALA A 67 4.36 0.66 4.86
CA ALA A 67 5.47 0.86 5.79
C ALA A 67 5.33 -0.01 7.04
N LEU A 68 4.11 -0.13 7.60
CA LEU A 68 3.81 -0.98 8.76
C LEU A 68 4.13 -2.45 8.51
N LYS A 69 3.79 -2.94 7.31
CA LYS A 69 4.08 -4.32 6.87
C LYS A 69 5.56 -4.68 6.99
N TYR A 70 6.44 -3.68 6.82
CA TYR A 70 7.89 -3.83 6.87
C TYR A 70 8.53 -3.12 8.06
N GLN A 71 7.77 -2.77 9.11
CA GLN A 71 8.27 -2.01 10.26
C GLN A 71 9.58 -2.61 10.82
N ASP A 72 9.61 -3.93 11.06
CA ASP A 72 10.79 -4.63 11.60
C ASP A 72 12.03 -4.49 10.70
N LEU A 73 11.84 -4.66 9.39
CA LEU A 73 12.91 -4.52 8.41
C LEU A 73 13.43 -3.09 8.35
N LEU A 74 12.53 -2.10 8.31
CA LEU A 74 12.90 -0.68 8.19
C LEU A 74 13.66 -0.20 9.44
N GLU A 75 13.23 -0.63 10.62
CA GLU A 75 13.93 -0.39 11.88
C GLU A 75 15.31 -1.05 11.90
N GLU A 76 15.42 -2.33 11.48
CA GLU A 76 16.70 -3.05 11.39
C GLU A 76 17.66 -2.34 10.41
N MET A 77 17.17 -1.87 9.26
CA MET A 77 17.95 -1.11 8.29
C MET A 77 18.53 0.18 8.87
N LEU A 78 17.75 0.93 9.65
CA LEU A 78 18.21 2.18 10.29
C LEU A 78 19.30 1.92 11.33
N LEU A 79 19.17 0.85 12.11
CA LEU A 79 20.15 0.45 13.14
C LEU A 79 21.42 -0.16 12.53
N ASP A 80 21.27 -1.03 11.53
CA ASP A 80 22.39 -1.73 10.88
C ASP A 80 23.23 -0.77 10.01
N SER A 81 22.61 0.23 9.38
CA SER A 81 23.33 1.25 8.61
C SER A 81 24.18 2.19 9.46
N LYS A 82 24.03 2.17 10.80
CA LYS A 82 24.72 3.07 11.76
C LYS A 82 24.46 4.55 11.49
N VAL A 83 23.36 4.87 10.83
CA VAL A 83 22.93 6.27 10.59
C VAL A 83 22.02 6.75 11.72
N TYR A 84 21.35 5.81 12.39
CA TYR A 84 20.52 6.02 13.57
C TYR A 84 21.22 5.48 14.84
N PRO A 85 21.07 6.12 16.03
CA PRO A 85 20.27 7.31 16.32
C PRO A 85 20.82 8.58 15.67
N CYS A 86 19.91 9.38 15.13
CA CYS A 86 20.23 10.65 14.51
C CYS A 86 19.89 11.78 15.48
N TYR A 87 20.90 12.37 16.12
CA TYR A 87 20.67 13.48 17.05
C TYR A 87 20.09 14.76 16.40
N SER A 88 20.13 14.86 15.07
CA SER A 88 19.52 15.98 14.35
C SER A 88 18.05 15.76 14.01
N ILE A 89 17.53 14.53 14.12
CA ILE A 89 16.13 14.22 13.85
C ILE A 89 15.43 13.94 15.19
N PRO A 90 14.47 14.78 15.60
CA PRO A 90 13.68 14.54 16.81
C PRO A 90 12.91 13.21 16.75
N ASP A 91 12.67 12.59 17.92
CA ASP A 91 11.98 11.30 18.02
C ASP A 91 10.55 11.38 17.44
N GLU A 92 9.92 12.57 17.46
CA GLU A 92 8.61 12.86 16.88
C GLU A 92 8.56 12.64 15.36
N LEU A 93 9.70 12.77 14.68
CA LEU A 93 9.80 12.56 13.22
C LEU A 93 10.20 11.13 12.85
N THR A 94 10.39 10.23 13.82
CA THR A 94 10.79 8.84 13.53
C THR A 94 9.76 8.11 12.67
N SER A 95 8.45 8.35 12.88
CA SER A 95 7.42 7.75 12.02
C SER A 95 7.49 8.26 10.57
N LEU A 96 7.80 9.54 10.39
CA LEU A 96 8.04 10.12 9.07
C LEU A 96 9.29 9.52 8.42
N LEU A 97 10.37 9.37 9.19
CA LEU A 97 11.61 8.73 8.75
C LEU A 97 11.38 7.29 8.24
N VAL A 98 10.62 6.49 8.98
CA VAL A 98 10.32 5.09 8.62
C VAL A 98 9.45 5.00 7.37
N VAL A 99 8.39 5.80 7.28
CA VAL A 99 7.50 5.85 6.11
C VAL A 99 8.26 6.30 4.85
N MET A 100 9.08 7.35 4.96
CA MET A 100 9.88 7.83 3.84
C MET A 100 11.00 6.85 3.45
N LEU A 101 11.54 6.08 4.40
CA LEU A 101 12.51 5.02 4.10
C LEU A 101 11.88 3.90 3.28
N TYR A 102 10.65 3.50 3.61
CA TYR A 102 9.90 2.51 2.82
C TYR A 102 9.74 2.95 1.37
N ASP A 103 9.31 4.19 1.15
CA ASP A 103 9.20 4.75 -0.18
C ASP A 103 10.57 4.84 -0.89
N LEU A 104 11.62 5.29 -0.19
CA LEU A 104 12.96 5.41 -0.75
C LEU A 104 13.50 4.06 -1.24
N GLN A 105 13.31 2.98 -0.49
CA GLN A 105 13.75 1.65 -0.93
C GLN A 105 12.91 1.13 -2.11
N ASP A 106 11.60 1.41 -2.15
CA ASP A 106 10.72 0.98 -3.23
C ASP A 106 11.09 1.66 -4.56
N ARG A 107 11.60 2.90 -4.46
CA ARG A 107 12.18 3.68 -5.54
C ARG A 107 13.66 3.39 -5.81
N LYS A 108 14.18 2.26 -5.31
CA LYS A 108 15.57 1.82 -5.52
C LYS A 108 16.61 2.88 -5.09
N PHE A 109 16.32 3.62 -4.02
CA PHE A 109 17.17 4.68 -3.47
C PHE A 109 17.43 5.87 -4.41
N GLU A 110 16.55 6.10 -5.40
CA GLU A 110 16.57 7.29 -6.24
C GLU A 110 16.02 8.51 -5.48
N LYS A 111 16.25 9.73 -5.99
CA LYS A 111 15.66 10.94 -5.40
C LYS A 111 14.20 11.04 -5.84
N ARG A 112 13.30 11.45 -4.93
CA ARG A 112 11.91 11.74 -5.30
C ARG A 112 11.85 12.93 -6.27
N LYS A 113 10.84 12.96 -7.12
CA LYS A 113 10.51 14.13 -7.94
C LYS A 113 9.58 15.04 -7.13
N VAL A 114 9.94 16.31 -7.07
CA VAL A 114 9.13 17.37 -6.46
C VAL A 114 8.54 18.17 -7.60
N PHE A 115 7.21 18.35 -7.60
CA PHE A 115 6.52 19.12 -8.62
C PHE A 115 6.42 20.59 -8.20
N ALA A 116 6.32 21.52 -9.17
CA ALA A 116 6.37 22.95 -8.88
C ALA A 116 5.15 23.43 -8.07
N GLU A 117 4.04 22.72 -8.17
CA GLU A 117 2.76 22.99 -7.51
C GLU A 117 2.65 22.36 -6.11
N GLU A 118 3.70 21.66 -5.66
CA GLU A 118 3.72 20.95 -4.37
C GLU A 118 4.03 21.92 -3.23
N GLU A 119 3.14 21.97 -2.22
CA GLU A 119 3.41 22.64 -0.96
C GLU A 119 4.46 21.86 -0.16
N LEU A 120 5.61 22.48 0.07
CA LEU A 120 6.74 21.83 0.74
C LEU A 120 6.64 21.96 2.25
N VAL A 121 6.83 20.84 2.94
CA VAL A 121 6.83 20.75 4.40
C VAL A 121 8.28 20.56 4.87
N ALA A 122 8.75 21.43 5.77
CA ALA A 122 10.15 21.50 6.18
C ALA A 122 10.68 20.17 6.72
N GLU A 123 9.88 19.48 7.54
CA GLU A 123 10.17 18.19 8.14
C GLU A 123 10.36 17.10 7.06
N VAL A 124 9.52 17.10 6.02
CA VAL A 124 9.63 16.14 4.91
C VAL A 124 10.90 16.40 4.10
N GLN A 125 11.24 17.66 3.88
CA GLN A 125 12.50 18.00 3.20
C GLN A 125 13.71 17.55 4.03
N GLU A 126 13.72 17.86 5.33
CA GLU A 126 14.81 17.49 6.24
C GLU A 126 15.05 15.98 6.26
N ILE A 127 13.99 15.19 6.48
CA ILE A 127 14.05 13.73 6.47
C ILE A 127 14.46 13.21 5.09
N GLY A 128 13.91 13.77 4.01
CA GLY A 128 14.26 13.40 2.63
C GLY A 128 15.73 13.64 2.32
N HIS A 129 16.28 14.78 2.74
CA HIS A 129 17.70 15.11 2.60
C HIS A 129 18.59 14.18 3.43
N TYR A 130 18.21 13.89 4.66
CA TYR A 130 18.92 12.97 5.54
C TYR A 130 18.99 11.55 4.94
N LEU A 131 17.85 10.99 4.54
CA LEU A 131 17.77 9.65 3.95
C LEU A 131 18.59 9.58 2.64
N TYR A 132 18.47 10.60 1.79
CA TYR A 132 19.21 10.63 0.52
C TYR A 132 20.72 10.78 0.72
N ARG A 133 21.15 11.58 1.72
CA ARG A 133 22.57 11.71 2.09
C ARG A 133 23.19 10.37 2.47
N TYR A 134 22.42 9.50 3.13
CA TYR A 134 22.89 8.19 3.58
C TYR A 134 22.40 7.01 2.72
N LYS A 135 21.88 7.27 1.53
CA LYS A 135 21.27 6.25 0.65
C LYS A 135 22.14 5.02 0.42
N THR A 136 23.45 5.20 0.26
CA THR A 136 24.39 4.09 0.04
C THR A 136 24.51 3.20 1.27
N LYS A 137 24.54 3.78 2.48
CA LYS A 137 24.58 3.02 3.74
C LYS A 137 23.28 2.26 3.97
N LEU A 138 22.15 2.91 3.67
CA LEU A 138 20.82 2.30 3.78
C LEU A 138 20.61 1.17 2.76
N ALA A 139 21.04 1.35 1.51
CA ALA A 139 21.00 0.31 0.49
C ALA A 139 21.89 -0.88 0.86
N ALA A 140 23.09 -0.62 1.40
CA ALA A 140 23.96 -1.66 1.92
C ALA A 140 23.36 -2.39 3.13
N ALA A 141 22.68 -1.69 4.02
CA ALA A 141 21.97 -2.30 5.16
C ALA A 141 20.83 -3.20 4.70
N LEU A 142 20.03 -2.77 3.72
CA LEU A 142 19.00 -3.62 3.12
C LEU A 142 19.62 -4.87 2.47
N ALA A 143 20.73 -4.73 1.75
CA ALA A 143 21.42 -5.87 1.16
C ALA A 143 21.94 -6.85 2.23
N ARG A 144 22.51 -6.36 3.33
CA ARG A 144 22.94 -7.20 4.46
C ARG A 144 21.76 -7.89 5.14
N CYS A 145 20.65 -7.19 5.36
CA CYS A 145 19.41 -7.81 5.87
C CYS A 145 18.97 -8.95 4.93
N ARG A 146 18.93 -8.70 3.62
CA ARG A 146 18.56 -9.73 2.63
C ARG A 146 19.48 -10.95 2.67
N ILE A 147 20.79 -10.76 2.76
CA ILE A 147 21.75 -11.87 2.89
C ILE A 147 21.56 -12.62 4.21
N LYS A 148 21.38 -11.90 5.32
CA LYS A 148 21.22 -12.46 6.67
C LYS A 148 20.00 -13.39 6.77
N TYR A 149 18.91 -13.06 6.10
CA TYR A 149 17.66 -13.83 6.12
C TYR A 149 17.40 -14.63 4.83
N ASP A 150 18.41 -14.76 3.95
CA ASP A 150 18.31 -15.45 2.65
C ASP A 150 17.08 -15.00 1.81
N ALA A 151 16.83 -13.69 1.79
CA ALA A 151 15.64 -13.09 1.22
C ALA A 151 15.88 -12.49 -0.18
N LEU A 152 15.19 -13.03 -1.18
CA LEU A 152 15.25 -12.55 -2.57
C LEU A 152 14.60 -11.18 -2.77
N SER A 153 13.60 -10.82 -1.97
CA SER A 153 12.90 -9.53 -1.99
C SER A 153 12.51 -9.12 -0.57
N ILE A 154 12.05 -7.88 -0.38
CA ILE A 154 11.52 -7.45 0.91
C ILE A 154 10.25 -8.21 1.32
N GLU A 155 9.55 -8.84 0.37
CA GLU A 155 8.30 -9.57 0.62
C GLU A 155 8.50 -10.78 1.54
N TYR A 156 9.74 -11.27 1.68
CA TYR A 156 10.10 -12.34 2.61
C TYR A 156 10.14 -11.88 4.08
N PHE A 157 10.17 -10.57 4.33
CA PHE A 157 10.17 -10.00 5.68
C PHE A 157 8.75 -9.78 6.21
N VAL A 158 7.74 -10.06 5.41
CA VAL A 158 6.34 -9.97 5.79
C VAL A 158 6.03 -11.14 6.73
N PRO A 159 5.40 -10.90 7.90
CA PRO A 159 4.97 -11.97 8.79
C PRO A 159 4.17 -13.05 8.05
N GLU A 160 4.44 -14.33 8.32
CA GLU A 160 3.77 -15.44 7.64
C GLU A 160 2.24 -15.39 7.74
N SER A 161 1.71 -14.90 8.86
CA SER A 161 0.27 -14.73 9.06
C SER A 161 -0.34 -13.76 8.04
N ILE A 162 0.37 -12.69 7.71
CA ILE A 162 -0.03 -11.70 6.71
C ILE A 162 0.18 -12.29 5.31
N SER A 163 1.33 -12.91 5.03
CA SER A 163 1.63 -13.50 3.73
C SER A 163 0.61 -14.58 3.33
N LYS A 164 0.29 -15.52 4.25
CA LYS A 164 -0.72 -16.57 4.01
C LYS A 164 -2.11 -15.97 3.81
N ARG A 165 -2.45 -14.88 4.53
CA ARG A 165 -3.72 -14.17 4.35
C ARG A 165 -3.79 -13.49 2.98
N GLU A 166 -2.74 -12.78 2.57
CA GLU A 166 -2.67 -12.13 1.25
C GLU A 166 -2.75 -13.16 0.12
N GLN A 167 -2.02 -14.27 0.21
CA GLN A 167 -2.10 -15.35 -0.78
C GLN A 167 -3.52 -15.91 -0.89
N ARG A 168 -4.17 -16.19 0.25
CA ARG A 168 -5.58 -16.65 0.26
C ARG A 168 -6.51 -15.61 -0.35
N THR A 169 -6.40 -14.35 0.05
CA THR A 169 -7.23 -13.26 -0.49
C THR A 169 -7.00 -13.06 -1.99
N SER A 170 -5.76 -13.20 -2.49
CA SER A 170 -5.45 -13.07 -3.92
C SER A 170 -6.01 -14.22 -4.76
N ALA A 171 -6.20 -15.39 -4.15
CA ALA A 171 -6.80 -16.56 -4.79
C ALA A 171 -8.33 -16.59 -4.70
N LEU A 172 -8.93 -15.75 -3.85
CA LEU A 172 -10.39 -15.69 -3.72
C LEU A 172 -10.99 -14.88 -4.87
N PRO A 173 -12.12 -15.35 -5.43
CA PRO A 173 -12.93 -14.55 -6.33
C PRO A 173 -13.33 -13.20 -5.72
N VAL A 174 -13.52 -12.22 -6.59
CA VAL A 174 -13.92 -10.86 -6.21
C VAL A 174 -15.42 -10.77 -6.35
N CYS A 175 -16.09 -10.42 -5.26
CA CYS A 175 -17.54 -10.28 -5.24
C CYS A 175 -17.94 -8.80 -5.33
N PHE A 176 -18.94 -8.51 -6.16
CA PHE A 176 -19.55 -7.19 -6.30
C PHE A 176 -21.05 -7.27 -6.04
N TRP A 177 -21.56 -6.32 -5.26
CA TRP A 177 -22.98 -6.09 -5.11
C TRP A 177 -23.49 -5.16 -6.20
N ILE A 178 -24.61 -5.53 -6.81
CA ILE A 178 -25.37 -4.68 -7.70
C ILE A 178 -26.17 -3.70 -6.87
N ASN A 179 -26.01 -2.42 -7.15
CA ASN A 179 -26.84 -1.39 -6.56
C ASN A 179 -28.19 -1.32 -7.30
N THR A 180 -29.14 -2.14 -6.84
CA THR A 180 -30.48 -2.28 -7.43
C THR A 180 -31.30 -0.98 -7.43
N PHE A 181 -30.92 0.03 -6.64
CA PHE A 181 -31.52 1.37 -6.70
C PHE A 181 -31.06 2.20 -7.92
N LYS A 182 -29.93 1.83 -8.53
CA LYS A 182 -29.33 2.57 -9.66
C LYS A 182 -29.41 1.83 -10.99
N ILE A 183 -29.35 0.51 -10.98
CA ILE A 183 -29.31 -0.32 -12.18
C ILE A 183 -29.98 -1.68 -11.92
N SER A 184 -30.66 -2.23 -12.93
CA SER A 184 -31.22 -3.58 -12.86
C SER A 184 -30.15 -4.64 -13.15
N LEU A 185 -30.38 -5.88 -12.72
CA LEU A 185 -29.48 -7.00 -13.01
C LEU A 185 -29.33 -7.22 -14.53
N GLU A 186 -30.42 -7.09 -15.28
CA GLU A 186 -30.43 -7.28 -16.74
C GLU A 186 -29.60 -6.22 -17.46
N ASP A 187 -29.64 -4.97 -16.97
CA ASP A 187 -28.84 -3.88 -17.53
C ASP A 187 -27.35 -4.06 -17.22
N VAL A 188 -27.00 -4.52 -16.02
CA VAL A 188 -25.60 -4.86 -15.67
C VAL A 188 -25.08 -5.99 -16.55
N ILE A 189 -25.87 -7.06 -16.73
CA ILE A 189 -25.50 -8.19 -17.60
C ILE A 189 -25.24 -7.70 -19.03
N ARG A 190 -26.12 -6.86 -19.56
CA ARG A 190 -25.97 -6.30 -20.91
C ARG A 190 -24.72 -5.43 -21.04
N ASP A 191 -24.44 -4.57 -20.05
CA ASP A 191 -23.22 -3.74 -20.04
C ASP A 191 -21.96 -4.61 -19.94
N LEU A 192 -21.97 -5.66 -19.12
CA LEU A 192 -20.86 -6.62 -19.02
C LEU A 192 -20.64 -7.36 -20.34
N GLU A 193 -21.69 -7.85 -20.99
CA GLU A 193 -21.61 -8.50 -22.30
C GLU A 193 -21.09 -7.55 -23.39
N MET A 194 -21.50 -6.28 -23.37
CA MET A 194 -20.96 -5.24 -24.26
C MET A 194 -19.47 -4.99 -24.04
N ASN A 195 -18.98 -5.16 -22.82
CA ASN A 195 -17.56 -5.08 -22.47
C ASN A 195 -16.80 -6.41 -22.71
N GLY A 196 -17.46 -7.43 -23.29
CA GLY A 196 -16.84 -8.71 -23.65
C GLY A 196 -16.83 -9.76 -22.53
N PHE A 197 -17.54 -9.53 -21.42
CA PHE A 197 -17.66 -10.50 -20.35
C PHE A 197 -18.70 -11.58 -20.67
N THR A 198 -18.42 -12.82 -20.27
CA THR A 198 -19.30 -13.98 -20.47
C THR A 198 -19.77 -14.55 -19.14
N LYS A 199 -21.06 -14.89 -19.06
CA LYS A 199 -21.63 -15.49 -17.86
C LYS A 199 -21.29 -16.99 -17.78
N VAL A 200 -20.81 -17.44 -16.63
CA VAL A 200 -20.56 -18.85 -16.33
C VAL A 200 -21.36 -19.30 -15.09
N GLU A 201 -21.63 -20.60 -15.01
CA GLU A 201 -22.46 -21.17 -13.93
C GLU A 201 -21.66 -21.49 -12.66
N SER A 202 -20.35 -21.72 -12.78
CA SER A 202 -19.48 -22.04 -11.66
C SER A 202 -18.21 -21.21 -11.64
N VAL A 203 -17.73 -20.92 -10.43
CA VAL A 203 -16.40 -20.35 -10.16
C VAL A 203 -15.27 -21.23 -10.73
N SER A 204 -15.53 -22.53 -10.94
CA SER A 204 -14.56 -23.47 -11.51
C SER A 204 -14.29 -23.22 -13.00
N ASP A 205 -15.21 -22.57 -13.70
CA ASP A 205 -15.13 -22.26 -15.13
C ASP A 205 -14.59 -20.85 -15.39
N PHE A 206 -14.00 -20.22 -14.37
CA PHE A 206 -13.44 -18.89 -14.46
C PHE A 206 -12.23 -18.86 -15.40
N ASP A 207 -12.37 -18.06 -16.46
CA ASP A 207 -11.31 -17.65 -17.38
C ASP A 207 -11.19 -16.10 -17.36
N HIS A 208 -10.40 -15.52 -18.26
CA HIS A 208 -10.05 -14.11 -18.21
C HIS A 208 -11.25 -13.15 -18.18
N TYR A 209 -12.26 -13.29 -19.05
CA TYR A 209 -13.41 -12.39 -19.12
C TYR A 209 -14.72 -13.10 -18.79
N THR A 210 -14.76 -13.77 -17.63
CA THR A 210 -15.96 -14.48 -17.16
C THR A 210 -16.49 -13.93 -15.84
N TYR A 211 -17.79 -14.07 -15.61
CA TYR A 211 -18.43 -13.75 -14.33
C TYR A 211 -19.53 -14.76 -14.00
N ALA A 212 -19.80 -14.97 -12.71
CA ALA A 212 -20.91 -15.77 -12.22
C ALA A 212 -21.86 -14.91 -11.37
N VAL A 213 -23.14 -15.30 -11.32
CA VAL A 213 -24.10 -14.75 -10.35
C VAL A 213 -24.11 -15.68 -9.15
N ASP A 214 -24.07 -15.15 -7.93
CA ASP A 214 -24.08 -15.97 -6.72
C ASP A 214 -25.40 -16.76 -6.62
N GLN A 215 -25.29 -18.04 -6.25
CA GLN A 215 -26.44 -18.95 -6.21
C GLN A 215 -27.46 -18.59 -5.11
N HIS A 216 -27.00 -17.93 -4.04
CA HIS A 216 -27.82 -17.57 -2.89
C HIS A 216 -28.19 -16.08 -2.88
N CYS A 217 -27.42 -15.24 -3.57
CA CYS A 217 -27.59 -13.79 -3.63
C CYS A 217 -27.62 -13.30 -5.09
N HIS A 218 -28.83 -13.11 -5.64
CA HIS A 218 -29.01 -12.67 -7.04
C HIS A 218 -28.45 -11.27 -7.35
N ASP A 219 -28.21 -10.47 -6.32
CA ASP A 219 -27.60 -9.13 -6.44
C ASP A 219 -26.08 -9.17 -6.36
N VAL A 220 -25.46 -10.36 -6.28
CA VAL A 220 -24.01 -10.53 -6.16
C VAL A 220 -23.44 -11.16 -7.41
N LEU A 221 -22.45 -10.48 -7.98
CA LEU A 221 -21.64 -10.96 -9.09
C LEU A 221 -20.25 -11.36 -8.59
N VAL A 222 -19.75 -12.47 -9.10
CA VAL A 222 -18.47 -13.06 -8.71
C VAL A 222 -17.56 -13.09 -9.93
N PHE A 223 -16.35 -12.55 -9.78
CA PHE A 223 -15.35 -12.43 -10.83
C PHE A 223 -14.02 -13.10 -10.43
N PRO A 224 -13.21 -13.55 -11.39
CA PRO A 224 -11.81 -13.91 -11.17
C PRO A 224 -11.01 -12.77 -10.50
N SER A 225 -10.10 -13.13 -9.59
CA SER A 225 -9.29 -12.14 -8.86
C SER A 225 -8.37 -11.30 -9.75
N SER A 226 -7.97 -11.83 -10.90
CA SER A 226 -7.16 -11.13 -11.90
C SER A 226 -7.83 -9.89 -12.47
N LEU A 227 -9.17 -9.85 -12.49
CA LEU A 227 -9.94 -8.74 -13.07
C LEU A 227 -10.17 -7.58 -12.10
N ARG A 228 -9.74 -7.69 -10.84
CA ARG A 228 -10.03 -6.70 -9.80
C ARG A 228 -9.71 -5.27 -10.21
N GLU A 229 -8.50 -5.02 -10.74
CA GLU A 229 -8.09 -3.66 -11.12
C GLU A 229 -8.84 -3.15 -12.35
N GLU A 230 -9.14 -4.01 -13.32
CA GLU A 230 -9.92 -3.64 -14.52
C GLU A 230 -11.36 -3.29 -14.14
N LEU A 231 -12.00 -4.10 -13.28
CA LEU A 231 -13.38 -3.89 -12.82
C LEU A 231 -13.54 -2.59 -12.02
N LEU A 232 -12.54 -2.23 -11.20
CA LEU A 232 -12.55 -0.97 -10.44
C LEU A 232 -12.45 0.28 -11.34
N ASN A 233 -11.97 0.13 -12.58
CA ASN A 233 -11.86 1.20 -13.56
C ASN A 233 -13.05 1.28 -14.54
N LEU A 234 -14.01 0.35 -14.46
CA LEU A 234 -15.22 0.41 -15.28
C LEU A 234 -16.13 1.56 -14.82
N ASP A 235 -16.85 2.17 -15.77
CA ASP A 235 -17.84 3.22 -15.50
C ASP A 235 -18.94 2.73 -14.54
N LEU A 236 -19.24 1.42 -14.58
CA LEU A 236 -20.14 0.76 -13.63
C LEU A 236 -19.71 0.92 -12.17
N PHE A 237 -18.40 0.94 -11.90
CA PHE A 237 -17.88 1.16 -10.56
C PHE A 237 -17.82 2.66 -10.22
N ALA A 238 -17.40 3.49 -11.16
CA ALA A 238 -17.33 4.95 -10.99
C ALA A 238 -18.69 5.58 -10.63
N ASP A 239 -19.77 5.06 -11.20
CA ASP A 239 -21.15 5.52 -10.92
C ASP A 239 -21.77 4.90 -9.64
N CYS A 240 -21.02 4.11 -8.88
CA CYS A 240 -21.50 3.30 -7.76
C CYS A 240 -22.69 2.37 -8.13
N LYS A 241 -22.69 1.85 -9.36
CA LYS A 241 -23.66 0.84 -9.82
C LYS A 241 -23.23 -0.57 -9.35
N LEU A 242 -21.93 -0.81 -9.26
CA LEU A 242 -21.34 -1.98 -8.63
C LEU A 242 -20.55 -1.57 -7.37
N LEU A 243 -20.71 -2.34 -6.29
CA LEU A 243 -20.05 -2.12 -5.01
C LEU A 243 -19.17 -3.32 -4.67
N LEU A 244 -17.88 -3.12 -4.47
CA LEU A 244 -16.93 -4.19 -4.12
C LEU A 244 -17.14 -4.66 -2.68
N GLN A 245 -17.15 -5.98 -2.45
CA GLN A 245 -17.20 -6.62 -1.13
C GLN A 245 -15.82 -7.02 -0.60
#